data_AF-A0A4P9Z7S2-F1
#
_entry.id   AF-A0A4P9Z7S2-F1
#
_cell.length_a   1.000
_cell.length_b   1.000
_cell.length_c   1.000
_cell.angle_alpha   90.00
_cell.angle_beta   90.00
_cell.angle_gamma   90.00
#
_symmetry.space_group_name_H-M   'P 1'
#
loop_
_entity.id
_entity.type
_entity.pdbx_description
1 polymer ?
#
loop_
_entity_poly.entity_id
_entity_poly.type
_entity_poly.pdbx_seq_one_letter_code
_entity_poly.pdbx_strand_id
1 'polypeptide(L)'
;VVVSYGSTSNGAESTKSSLNDLPYLSKFILIAAYLASYTEVKKDIQLFSRIKTAKKRPKKNADSVKTDARFMSAAYFDLERLKAILSVIYRNESTSLSKNNQVFFNLYHDRSEKELAKKDVEFNTFTPNKTVDINTQIATLLSLGMLGRTYSSDVLSSRIRWKCNVTWDVISSIAEEINFPLHNYVIDK
;
A
#
# COMPACT_ATOMS: atom_id res chain seq x y z
N VAL A 1 -29.99 42.08 -10.43
CA VAL A 1 -28.71 41.42 -10.75
C VAL A 1 -28.45 40.38 -9.67
N VAL A 2 -28.75 39.11 -9.95
CA VAL A 2 -28.51 37.98 -9.04
C VAL A 2 -27.39 37.14 -9.64
N VAL A 3 -26.22 37.17 -9.00
CA VAL A 3 -25.01 36.49 -9.45
C VAL A 3 -25.07 35.05 -8.94
N SER A 4 -25.00 34.11 -9.87
CA SER A 4 -24.92 32.66 -9.63
C SER A 4 -23.47 32.26 -9.37
N TYR A 5 -23.22 31.52 -8.29
CA TYR A 5 -21.91 30.94 -7.99
C TYR A 5 -21.78 29.60 -8.72
N GLY A 6 -21.08 29.61 -9.85
CA GLY A 6 -20.65 28.39 -10.52
C GLY A 6 -19.61 27.65 -9.67
N SER A 7 -19.91 26.40 -9.32
CA SER A 7 -18.98 25.49 -8.66
C SER A 7 -17.94 25.00 -9.68
N THR A 8 -16.68 25.36 -9.46
CA THR A 8 -15.53 24.99 -10.30
C THR A 8 -15.18 23.51 -10.18
N SER A 9 -15.29 22.78 -11.29
CA SER A 9 -14.89 21.37 -11.45
C SER A 9 -13.44 21.19 -11.93
N ASN A 10 -12.55 22.18 -11.73
CA ASN A 10 -11.18 22.17 -12.29
C ASN A 10 -10.10 21.52 -11.38
N GLY A 11 -10.45 21.06 -10.18
CA GLY A 11 -9.46 20.51 -9.22
C GLY A 11 -9.01 19.07 -9.51
N ALA A 12 -9.75 18.32 -10.33
CA ALA A 12 -9.50 16.89 -10.53
C ALA A 12 -8.51 16.58 -11.68
N GLU A 13 -8.31 17.50 -12.63
CA GLU A 13 -7.39 17.27 -13.75
C GLU A 13 -5.93 17.58 -13.38
N SER A 14 -5.70 18.61 -12.56
CA SER A 14 -4.35 18.98 -12.12
C SER A 14 -3.72 17.94 -11.18
N THR A 15 -4.52 17.17 -10.46
CA THR A 15 -3.99 16.11 -9.60
C THR A 15 -3.58 14.90 -10.43
N LYS A 16 -4.35 14.50 -11.44
CA LYS A 16 -4.05 13.36 -12.32
C LYS A 16 -2.70 13.50 -13.04
N SER A 17 -2.37 14.69 -13.54
CA SER A 17 -1.08 14.94 -14.21
C SER A 17 0.10 14.86 -13.26
N SER A 18 0.00 15.42 -12.04
CA SER A 18 1.07 15.30 -11.03
C SER A 18 1.26 13.87 -10.50
N LEU A 19 0.26 12.99 -10.64
CA LEU A 19 0.31 11.60 -10.17
C LEU A 19 1.10 10.68 -11.10
N ASN A 20 1.10 10.96 -12.40
CA ASN A 20 1.85 10.18 -13.38
C ASN A 20 3.37 10.33 -13.18
N ASP A 21 3.82 11.51 -12.75
CA ASP A 21 5.24 11.83 -12.53
C ASP A 21 5.81 11.23 -11.23
N LEU A 22 4.98 10.55 -10.42
CA LEU A 22 5.46 9.97 -9.17
C LEU A 22 6.42 8.79 -9.39
N PRO A 23 7.46 8.66 -8.55
CA PRO A 23 8.31 7.48 -8.53
C PRO A 23 7.50 6.19 -8.32
N TYR A 24 7.94 5.09 -8.94
CA TYR A 24 7.29 3.78 -8.84
C TYR A 24 7.02 3.36 -7.38
N LEU A 25 7.98 3.54 -6.48
CA LEU A 25 7.81 3.17 -5.08
C LEU A 25 6.79 4.08 -4.35
N SER A 26 6.74 5.37 -4.68
CA SER A 26 5.74 6.31 -4.14
C SER A 26 4.31 5.90 -4.51
N LYS A 27 4.09 5.39 -5.72
CA LYS A 27 2.80 4.84 -6.17
C LYS A 27 2.35 3.66 -5.31
N PHE A 28 3.27 2.73 -5.02
CA PHE A 28 3.01 1.61 -4.09
C PHE A 28 2.74 2.07 -2.65
N ILE A 29 3.46 3.09 -2.16
CA ILE A 29 3.23 3.66 -0.83
C ILE A 29 1.82 4.24 -0.73
N LEU A 30 1.35 4.94 -1.78
CA LEU A 30 -0.01 5.48 -1.82
C LEU A 30 -1.08 4.39 -1.79
N ILE A 31 -0.91 3.31 -2.57
CA ILE A 31 -1.81 2.17 -2.56
C ILE A 31 -1.80 1.48 -1.18
N ALA A 32 -0.63 1.27 -0.59
CA ALA A 32 -0.51 0.70 0.76
C ALA A 32 -1.21 1.56 1.80
N ALA A 33 -1.06 2.89 1.72
CA ALA A 33 -1.69 3.84 2.63
C ALA A 33 -3.21 3.87 2.48
N TYR A 34 -3.71 3.80 1.25
CA TYR A 34 -5.13 3.65 0.98
C TYR A 34 -5.65 2.35 1.60
N LEU A 35 -5.03 1.21 1.27
CA LEU A 35 -5.42 -0.08 1.85
C LEU A 35 -5.38 -0.04 3.37
N ALA A 36 -4.35 0.54 3.99
CA ALA A 36 -4.29 0.71 5.44
C ALA A 36 -5.45 1.57 5.97
N SER A 37 -5.79 2.69 5.34
CA SER A 37 -6.90 3.54 5.80
C SER A 37 -8.29 2.90 5.68
N TYR A 38 -8.52 2.01 4.71
CA TYR A 38 -9.84 1.40 4.48
C TYR A 38 -9.98 -0.03 5.01
N THR A 39 -8.87 -0.70 5.36
CA THR A 39 -8.87 -2.03 5.97
C THR A 39 -8.70 -1.93 7.48
N GLU A 40 -9.41 -2.80 8.21
CA GLU A 40 -9.23 -2.94 9.66
C GLU A 40 -8.04 -3.83 9.99
N VAL A 41 -7.32 -3.51 11.06
CA VAL A 41 -6.16 -4.27 11.58
C VAL A 41 -6.46 -5.76 11.78
N LYS A 42 -7.72 -6.11 12.13
CA LYS A 42 -8.16 -7.50 12.33
C LYS A 42 -8.11 -8.34 11.04
N LYS A 43 -8.31 -7.70 9.89
CA LYS A 43 -8.39 -8.38 8.58
C LYS A 43 -7.05 -8.41 7.86
N ASP A 44 -6.05 -7.68 8.34
CA ASP A 44 -4.71 -7.63 7.73
C ASP A 44 -4.07 -9.01 7.58
N ILE A 45 -4.21 -9.87 8.60
CA ILE A 45 -3.67 -11.23 8.57
C ILE A 45 -4.36 -12.06 7.47
N GLN A 46 -5.64 -11.81 7.18
CA GLN A 46 -6.36 -12.55 6.14
C GLN A 46 -6.00 -12.05 4.74
N LEU A 47 -5.80 -10.74 4.58
CA LEU A 47 -5.52 -10.11 3.29
C LEU A 47 -4.05 -10.15 2.87
N PHE A 48 -3.15 -9.94 3.83
CA PHE A 48 -1.72 -9.74 3.57
C PHE A 48 -0.84 -10.90 4.04
N SER A 49 -1.40 -11.95 4.65
CA SER A 49 -0.62 -13.16 4.94
C SER A 49 -0.41 -13.99 3.67
N ARG A 50 0.85 -14.34 3.41
CA ARG A 50 1.25 -15.26 2.32
C ARG A 50 0.96 -16.71 2.66
N ILE A 51 0.76 -17.03 3.94
CA ILE A 51 0.51 -18.39 4.39
C ILE A 51 -0.94 -18.72 4.03
N LYS A 52 -1.13 -19.45 2.93
CA LYS A 52 -2.34 -20.23 2.66
C LYS A 52 -2.47 -21.27 3.76
N THR A 53 -2.91 -20.86 4.96
CA THR A 53 -3.20 -21.81 6.03
C THR A 53 -4.28 -22.75 5.49
N ALA A 54 -3.99 -24.05 5.52
CA ALA A 54 -4.98 -25.07 5.19
C ALA A 54 -6.25 -24.76 6.00
N LYS A 55 -7.37 -24.55 5.29
CA LYS A 55 -8.68 -24.15 5.80
C LYS A 55 -8.96 -24.71 7.22
N LYS A 56 -8.87 -23.87 8.26
CA LYS A 56 -9.63 -24.13 9.49
C LYS A 56 -11.05 -23.62 9.28
N ARG A 57 -12.01 -24.53 9.51
CA ARG A 57 -13.46 -24.35 9.30
C ARG A 57 -14.00 -23.06 9.94
N PRO A 58 -15.02 -22.41 9.35
CA PRO A 58 -15.56 -21.16 9.88
C PRO A 58 -16.37 -21.42 11.16
N LYS A 59 -16.16 -20.59 12.20
CA LYS A 59 -17.18 -20.35 13.23
C LYS A 59 -18.16 -19.33 12.66
N LYS A 60 -19.43 -19.76 12.48
CA LYS A 60 -20.55 -18.85 12.20
C LYS A 60 -20.76 -17.94 13.42
N ASN A 61 -20.77 -16.63 13.18
CA ASN A 61 -21.77 -15.66 13.65
C ASN A 61 -21.18 -14.25 13.68
N ALA A 62 -21.54 -13.45 12.69
CA ALA A 62 -21.89 -12.04 12.83
C ALA A 62 -22.47 -11.61 11.49
N ASP A 63 -23.78 -11.36 11.43
CA ASP A 63 -24.34 -10.50 10.39
C ASP A 63 -23.77 -9.10 10.63
N SER A 64 -22.57 -8.85 10.10
CA SER A 64 -22.05 -7.49 10.03
C SER A 64 -22.79 -6.80 8.90
N VAL A 65 -23.56 -5.78 9.25
CA VAL A 65 -24.15 -4.85 8.28
C VAL A 65 -23.08 -4.46 7.27
N LYS A 66 -23.37 -4.75 6.00
CA LYS A 66 -22.54 -4.44 4.83
C LYS A 66 -22.49 -2.94 4.61
N THR A 67 -21.70 -2.23 5.40
CA THR A 67 -21.44 -0.81 5.18
C THR A 67 -20.18 -0.69 4.35
N ASP A 68 -20.36 -0.12 3.16
CA ASP A 68 -19.28 0.23 2.26
C ASP A 68 -18.30 1.18 2.99
N ALA A 69 -17.13 0.65 3.34
CA ALA A 69 -16.03 1.43 3.92
C ALA A 69 -15.61 2.61 3.03
N ARG A 70 -16.01 2.58 1.75
CA ARG A 70 -15.86 3.64 0.74
C ARG A 70 -16.57 4.93 1.13
N PHE A 71 -17.68 4.85 1.88
CA PHE A 71 -18.40 6.04 2.39
C PHE A 71 -17.96 6.43 3.80
N MET A 72 -17.07 5.67 4.44
CA MET A 72 -16.51 6.02 5.74
C MET A 72 -15.26 6.88 5.56
N SER A 73 -15.07 7.85 6.45
CA SER A 73 -13.83 8.64 6.51
C SER A 73 -12.63 7.71 6.69
N ALA A 74 -11.55 7.97 5.94
CA ALA A 74 -10.30 7.24 6.01
C ALA A 74 -9.83 7.06 7.46
N ALA A 75 -9.58 5.81 7.86
CA ALA A 75 -9.13 5.50 9.22
C ALA A 75 -7.66 5.88 9.40
N TYR A 76 -7.34 6.21 10.65
CA TYR A 76 -5.97 6.43 11.10
C TYR A 76 -5.23 5.10 11.27
N PHE A 77 -3.95 5.07 10.91
CA PHE A 77 -3.10 3.88 11.02
C PHE A 77 -1.68 4.23 11.52
N ASP A 78 -0.97 3.21 12.00
CA ASP A 78 0.42 3.32 12.44
C ASP A 78 1.39 3.15 11.27
N LEU A 79 2.55 3.82 11.32
CA LEU A 79 3.57 3.75 10.27
C LEU A 79 4.08 2.31 10.05
N GLU A 80 4.22 1.53 11.12
CA GLU A 80 4.66 0.14 11.05
C GLU A 80 3.68 -0.73 10.25
N ARG A 81 2.38 -0.49 10.43
CA ARG A 81 1.35 -1.18 9.67
C ARG A 81 1.43 -0.85 8.18
N LEU A 82 1.64 0.42 7.83
CA LEU A 82 1.87 0.84 6.44
C LEU A 82 3.07 0.13 5.83
N LYS A 83 4.22 0.12 6.53
CA LYS A 83 5.46 -0.51 6.06
C LYS A 83 5.29 -2.03 5.89
N ALA A 84 4.59 -2.68 6.81
CA ALA A 84 4.27 -4.09 6.72
C ALA A 84 3.44 -4.40 5.46
N ILE A 85 2.32 -3.69 5.27
CA ILE A 85 1.46 -3.85 4.09
C ILE A 85 2.25 -3.57 2.81
N LEU A 86 2.99 -2.45 2.77
CA LEU A 86 3.85 -2.07 1.65
C LEU A 86 4.81 -3.19 1.26
N SER A 87 5.51 -3.78 2.23
CA SER A 87 6.48 -4.86 1.98
C SER A 87 5.83 -6.08 1.32
N VAL A 88 4.60 -6.42 1.73
CA VAL A 88 3.85 -7.56 1.18
C VAL A 88 3.41 -7.26 -0.24
N ILE A 89 2.75 -6.12 -0.46
CA ILE A 89 2.20 -5.77 -1.77
C ILE A 89 3.32 -5.52 -2.79
N TYR A 90 4.41 -4.88 -2.37
CA TYR A 90 5.55 -4.60 -3.24
C TYR A 90 6.27 -5.90 -3.60
N ARG A 91 6.41 -6.85 -2.66
CA ARG A 91 7.01 -8.15 -2.95
C ARG A 91 6.18 -8.98 -3.93
N ASN A 92 4.86 -8.94 -3.81
CA ASN A 92 3.96 -9.76 -4.63
C ASN A 92 3.79 -9.21 -6.04
N GLU A 93 3.62 -7.89 -6.17
CA GLU A 93 3.16 -7.27 -7.42
C GLU A 93 4.24 -6.44 -8.13
N SER A 94 5.45 -6.28 -7.57
CA SER A 94 6.48 -5.51 -8.27
C SER A 94 7.09 -6.27 -9.45
N THR A 95 7.02 -5.65 -10.62
CA THR A 95 7.58 -6.18 -11.88
C THR A 95 9.11 -6.36 -11.80
N SER A 96 9.80 -5.49 -11.07
CA SER A 96 11.27 -5.46 -10.98
C SER A 96 11.88 -6.46 -9.99
N LEU A 97 11.14 -6.86 -8.94
CA LEU A 97 11.67 -7.76 -7.92
C LEU A 97 11.39 -9.24 -8.24
N SER A 98 10.29 -9.53 -8.94
CA SER A 98 9.83 -10.89 -9.23
C SER A 98 10.60 -11.57 -10.39
N LYS A 99 11.02 -10.81 -11.40
CA LYS A 99 11.65 -11.36 -12.62
C LYS A 99 13.16 -11.56 -12.53
N ASN A 100 13.87 -10.69 -11.80
CA ASN A 100 15.34 -10.67 -11.82
C ASN A 100 16.00 -11.88 -11.12
N ASN A 101 15.35 -12.47 -10.13
CA ASN A 101 15.99 -13.50 -9.32
C ASN A 101 15.89 -14.90 -9.94
N GLN A 102 14.85 -15.20 -10.74
CA GLN A 102 14.69 -16.54 -11.32
C GLN A 102 15.77 -16.89 -12.34
N VAL A 103 16.17 -15.92 -13.17
CA VAL A 103 17.24 -16.10 -14.17
C VAL A 103 18.57 -16.34 -13.47
N PHE A 104 18.86 -15.58 -12.41
CA PHE A 104 20.08 -15.72 -11.60
C PHE A 104 20.14 -17.09 -10.90
N PHE A 105 19.03 -17.57 -10.33
CA PHE A 105 18.97 -18.90 -9.69
C PHE A 105 19.08 -20.06 -10.67
N ASN A 106 18.77 -19.86 -11.96
CA ASN A 106 18.91 -20.88 -12.99
C ASN A 106 20.35 -20.99 -13.53
N LEU A 107 21.24 -20.06 -13.17
CA LEU A 107 22.66 -20.11 -13.52
C LEU A 107 23.45 -21.12 -12.66
N TYR A 108 22.92 -21.48 -11.49
CA TYR A 108 23.48 -22.52 -10.63
C TYR A 108 23.01 -23.90 -11.11
N HIS A 109 23.97 -24.75 -11.47
CA HIS A 109 23.70 -26.11 -11.92
C HIS A 109 23.47 -27.09 -10.75
N ASP A 110 24.04 -26.80 -9.58
CA ASP A 110 23.83 -27.61 -8.38
C ASP A 110 22.58 -27.17 -7.59
N ARG A 111 21.81 -28.15 -7.10
CA ARG A 111 20.56 -27.94 -6.37
C ARG A 111 20.80 -27.34 -4.99
N SER A 112 21.93 -27.65 -4.34
CA SER A 112 22.23 -27.15 -2.99
C SER A 112 22.61 -25.66 -2.99
N GLU A 113 23.44 -25.24 -3.94
CA GLU A 113 23.84 -23.83 -4.13
C GLU A 113 22.66 -22.95 -4.53
N LYS A 114 21.76 -23.47 -5.37
CA LYS A 114 20.52 -22.76 -5.74
C LYS A 114 19.65 -22.44 -4.53
N GLU A 115 19.56 -23.34 -3.56
CA GLU A 115 18.77 -23.14 -2.35
C GLU A 115 19.45 -22.17 -1.37
N LEU A 116 20.79 -22.19 -1.26
CA LEU A 116 21.52 -21.17 -0.50
C LEU A 116 21.36 -19.76 -1.12
N ALA A 117 21.58 -19.64 -2.43
CA ALA A 117 21.42 -18.38 -3.15
C ALA A 117 20.00 -17.82 -3.01
N LYS A 118 18.98 -18.69 -3.08
CA LYS A 118 17.58 -18.29 -2.79
C LYS A 118 17.43 -17.77 -1.37
N LYS A 119 17.99 -18.46 -0.38
CA LYS A 119 17.87 -18.07 1.02
C LYS A 119 18.56 -16.73 1.30
N ASP A 120 19.74 -16.50 0.74
CA ASP A 120 20.49 -15.26 0.90
C ASP A 120 19.82 -14.08 0.18
N VAL A 121 19.29 -14.31 -1.02
CA VAL A 121 18.49 -13.31 -1.74
C VAL A 121 17.18 -13.04 -1.02
N GLU A 122 16.50 -14.06 -0.51
CA GLU A 122 15.30 -13.89 0.31
C GLU A 122 15.61 -13.08 1.57
N PHE A 123 16.74 -13.32 2.24
CA PHE A 123 17.19 -12.59 3.42
C PHE A 123 17.55 -11.12 3.11
N ASN A 124 18.30 -10.88 2.03
CA ASN A 124 18.65 -9.53 1.56
C ASN A 124 17.45 -8.77 1.00
N THR A 125 16.42 -9.47 0.52
CA THR A 125 15.14 -8.90 0.10
C THR A 125 14.20 -8.68 1.29
N PHE A 126 14.34 -9.47 2.37
CA PHE A 126 13.50 -9.42 3.57
C PHE A 126 13.63 -8.10 4.33
N THR A 127 14.80 -7.47 4.22
CA THR A 127 15.09 -6.20 4.90
C THR A 127 15.44 -5.19 3.83
N PRO A 128 14.53 -4.25 3.49
CA PRO A 128 14.87 -3.25 2.50
C PRO A 128 16.00 -2.39 3.07
N ASN A 129 17.23 -2.52 2.57
CA ASN A 129 18.26 -1.47 2.67
C ASN A 129 17.80 -0.14 2.02
N LYS A 130 16.55 -0.11 1.51
CA LYS A 130 15.72 1.01 1.07
C LYS A 130 14.92 1.71 2.19
N THR A 131 15.03 1.34 3.45
CA THR A 131 14.25 1.97 4.54
C THR A 131 14.41 3.49 4.58
N VAL A 132 15.62 4.00 4.31
CA VAL A 132 15.91 5.44 4.21
C VAL A 132 15.13 6.06 3.05
N ASP A 133 15.19 5.47 1.85
CA ASP A 133 14.44 5.95 0.69
C ASP A 133 12.93 5.91 0.90
N ILE A 134 12.41 4.88 1.58
CA ILE A 134 10.98 4.75 1.90
C ILE A 134 10.55 5.90 2.81
N ASN A 135 11.30 6.16 3.88
CA ASN A 135 10.99 7.26 4.80
C ASN A 135 11.08 8.62 4.09
N THR A 136 12.08 8.82 3.22
CA THR A 136 12.21 10.03 2.38
C THR A 136 11.02 10.20 1.44
N GLN A 137 10.59 9.13 0.76
CA GLN A 137 9.42 9.19 -0.12
C GLN A 137 8.12 9.45 0.65
N ILE A 138 7.96 8.86 1.84
CA ILE A 138 6.81 9.16 2.72
C ILE A 138 6.82 10.65 3.12
N ALA A 139 7.98 11.21 3.45
CA ALA A 139 8.11 12.64 3.75
C ALA A 139 7.74 13.51 2.53
N THR A 140 8.16 13.14 1.33
CA THR A 140 7.77 13.84 0.11
C THR A 140 6.26 13.75 -0.14
N LEU A 141 5.65 12.58 0.01
CA LEU A 141 4.21 12.37 -0.13
C LEU A 141 3.38 13.18 0.89
N LEU A 142 3.93 13.37 2.09
CA LEU A 142 3.37 14.25 3.11
C LEU A 142 3.45 15.72 2.70
N SER A 143 4.60 16.17 2.17
CA SER A 143 4.76 17.53 1.64
C SER A 143 3.83 17.82 0.45
N LEU A 144 3.51 16.80 -0.35
CA LEU A 144 2.54 16.88 -1.45
C LEU A 144 1.08 16.82 -0.98
N GLY A 145 0.81 16.60 0.31
CA GLY A 145 -0.55 16.59 0.89
C GLY A 145 -1.38 15.33 0.60
N MET A 146 -0.78 14.31 -0.01
CA MET A 146 -1.47 13.03 -0.29
C MET A 146 -1.55 12.14 0.95
N LEU A 147 -0.59 12.28 1.88
CA LEU A 147 -0.65 11.69 3.20
C LEU A 147 -0.91 12.78 4.25
N GLY A 148 -1.68 12.44 5.27
CA GLY A 148 -1.88 13.27 6.45
C GLY A 148 -1.24 12.62 7.67
N ARG A 149 -0.66 13.43 8.55
CA ARG A 149 -0.24 12.99 9.89
C ARG A 149 -0.96 13.79 10.95
N THR A 150 -1.24 13.18 12.09
CA THR A 150 -1.69 13.92 13.27
C THR A 150 -0.52 14.71 13.85
N TYR A 151 -0.75 15.98 14.18
CA TYR A 151 0.23 16.80 14.86
C TYR A 151 0.33 16.37 16.33
N SER A 152 1.46 15.78 16.68
CA SER A 152 1.96 15.70 18.04
C SER A 152 3.00 16.81 18.19
N SER A 153 3.09 17.43 19.37
CA SER A 153 4.16 18.40 19.67
C SER A 153 5.56 17.77 19.56
N ASP A 154 5.63 16.44 19.58
CA ASP A 154 6.84 15.64 19.41
C ASP A 154 6.74 14.74 18.17
N VAL A 155 7.67 14.96 17.22
CA VAL A 155 7.78 14.27 15.91
C VAL A 155 8.36 12.86 16.06
N LEU A 156 8.94 12.52 17.21
CA LEU A 156 9.47 11.18 17.50
C LEU A 156 8.53 10.36 18.39
N SER A 157 7.41 10.94 18.83
CA SER A 157 6.47 10.25 19.70
C SER A 157 5.74 9.10 18.97
N SER A 158 5.65 7.95 19.64
CA SER A 158 4.91 6.77 19.17
C SER A 158 3.41 7.01 18.95
N ARG A 159 2.86 8.19 19.29
CA ARG A 159 1.45 8.54 19.09
C ARG A 159 1.12 9.14 17.71
N ILE A 160 2.08 9.26 16.80
CA ILE A 160 1.82 9.80 15.47
C ILE A 160 0.96 8.82 14.68
N ARG A 161 -0.27 9.23 14.35
CA ARG A 161 -1.15 8.49 13.46
C ARG A 161 -1.13 9.08 12.06
N TRP A 162 -1.19 8.21 11.08
CA TRP A 162 -1.18 8.53 9.67
C TRP A 162 -2.56 8.31 9.06
N LYS A 163 -2.91 9.08 8.03
CA LYS A 163 -4.13 8.91 7.23
C LYS A 163 -3.82 9.10 5.75
N CYS A 164 -4.51 8.38 4.88
CA CYS A 164 -4.50 8.63 3.45
C CYS A 164 -5.49 9.76 3.12
N ASN A 165 -5.09 10.74 2.31
CA ASN A 165 -5.95 11.84 1.85
C ASN A 165 -6.34 11.70 0.36
N VAL A 166 -6.32 10.47 -0.15
CA VAL A 166 -6.50 10.18 -1.57
C VAL A 166 -7.83 9.48 -1.82
N THR A 167 -8.51 9.87 -2.89
CA THR A 167 -9.79 9.29 -3.33
C THR A 167 -9.58 7.97 -4.09
N TRP A 168 -10.64 7.18 -4.19
CA TRP A 168 -10.60 5.90 -4.92
C TRP A 168 -10.21 6.06 -6.39
N ASP A 169 -10.72 7.09 -7.08
CA ASP A 169 -10.45 7.29 -8.52
C ASP A 169 -8.97 7.47 -8.82
N VAL A 170 -8.27 8.19 -7.94
CA VAL A 170 -6.82 8.38 -8.03
C VAL A 170 -6.10 7.06 -7.84
N ILE A 171 -6.47 6.29 -6.81
CA ILE A 171 -5.84 4.99 -6.53
C ILE A 171 -6.12 3.98 -7.64
N SER A 172 -7.31 3.98 -8.22
CA SER A 172 -7.65 3.15 -9.38
C SER A 172 -6.77 3.48 -10.58
N SER A 173 -6.61 4.78 -10.87
CA SER A 173 -5.74 5.24 -11.98
C SER A 173 -4.28 4.81 -11.78
N ILE A 174 -3.75 4.98 -10.56
CA ILE A 174 -2.38 4.55 -10.23
C ILE A 174 -2.24 3.04 -10.37
N ALA A 175 -3.21 2.27 -9.87
CA ALA A 175 -3.17 0.83 -9.92
C ALA A 175 -3.23 0.26 -11.34
N GLU A 176 -4.02 0.87 -12.23
CA GLU A 176 -4.05 0.53 -13.65
C GLU A 176 -2.67 0.78 -14.29
N GLU A 177 -2.01 1.89 -13.96
CA GLU A 177 -0.68 2.22 -14.48
C GLU A 177 0.39 1.19 -14.08
N ILE A 178 0.37 0.76 -12.82
CA ILE A 178 1.34 -0.23 -12.31
C ILE A 178 0.86 -1.69 -12.49
N ASN A 179 -0.29 -1.91 -13.13
CA ASN A 179 -0.95 -3.20 -13.29
C ASN A 179 -1.16 -3.96 -11.95
N PHE A 180 -1.58 -3.24 -10.91
CA PHE A 180 -1.84 -3.77 -9.58
C PHE A 180 -3.30 -4.23 -9.42
N PRO A 181 -3.57 -5.48 -9.00
CA PRO A 181 -4.93 -5.98 -8.85
C PRO A 181 -5.58 -5.49 -7.54
N LEU A 182 -6.08 -4.24 -7.52
CA LEU A 182 -6.74 -3.65 -6.33
C LEU A 182 -7.91 -4.47 -5.81
N HIS A 183 -8.69 -5.08 -6.71
CA HIS A 183 -9.90 -5.83 -6.37
C HIS A 183 -9.65 -7.00 -5.41
N ASN A 184 -8.43 -7.56 -5.39
CA ASN A 184 -8.08 -8.65 -4.48
C ASN A 184 -7.88 -8.20 -3.03
N TYR A 185 -7.58 -6.91 -2.83
CA TYR A 185 -7.21 -6.36 -1.52
C TYR A 185 -8.32 -5.50 -0.91
N VAL A 186 -9.28 -5.06 -1.71
CA VAL A 186 -10.46 -4.34 -1.23
C VAL A 186 -11.52 -5.35 -0.84
N ILE A 187 -11.78 -5.47 0.46
CA ILE A 187 -12.91 -6.24 0.97
C ILE A 187 -14.16 -5.39 0.78
N ASP A 188 -15.01 -5.77 -0.17
CA ASP A 188 -16.41 -5.36 -0.19
C ASP A 188 -17.04 -5.94 1.10
N LYS A 189 -17.35 -5.07 2.06
CA LYS A 189 -17.82 -5.48 3.38
C LYS A 189 -19.28 -5.90 3.31
#